data_AF-A0A453IR85-F1
#
_entry.id   AF-A0A453IR85-F1
#
_cell.length_a   1.000
_cell.length_b   1.000
_cell.length_c   1.000
_cell.angle_alpha   90.00
_cell.angle_beta   90.00
_cell.angle_gamma   90.00
#
_symmetry.space_group_name_H-M   'P 1'
#
loop_
_entity.id
_entity.type
_entity.pdbx_description
1 polymer ?
#
loop_
_entity_poly.entity_id
_entity_poly.type
_entity_poly.pdbx_seq_one_letter_code
_entity_poly.pdbx_strand_id
1 'polypeptide(L)' 'DERCSKLKIYPILQKVFLERILRKPEIDAFAEELKPHQKALLPDNSTVLDRAMIEHNLLSASKLYTNIRL' A
#
# COMPACT_ATOMS: atom_id res chain seq x y z
N ASP A 1 17.38 -7.26 -1.63
CA ASP A 1 17.68 -8.67 -1.32
C ASP A 1 17.03 -9.55 -2.39
N GLU A 2 17.79 -10.41 -3.06
CA GLU A 2 17.31 -11.24 -4.16
C GLU A 2 16.27 -12.27 -3.74
N ARG A 3 16.28 -12.69 -2.46
CA ARG A 3 15.32 -13.67 -1.93
C ARG A 3 13.88 -13.16 -2.00
N CYS A 4 13.69 -11.84 -1.93
CA CYS A 4 12.38 -11.21 -1.97
C CYS A 4 11.69 -11.35 -3.33
N SER A 5 12.44 -11.49 -4.43
CA SER A 5 11.89 -11.59 -5.80
C SER A 5 10.95 -12.77 -6.00
N LYS A 6 11.07 -13.81 -5.18
CA LYS A 6 10.25 -15.03 -5.22
C LYS A 6 8.97 -14.94 -4.39
N LEU A 7 8.80 -13.87 -3.61
CA LEU A 7 7.63 -13.71 -2.76
C LEU A 7 6.42 -13.27 -3.59
N LYS A 8 5.24 -13.82 -3.28
CA LYS A 8 3.98 -13.41 -3.92
C LYS A 8 3.71 -11.90 -3.75
N ILE A 9 4.15 -11.34 -2.62
CA ILE A 9 4.03 -9.90 -2.29
C ILE A 9 5.14 -9.02 -2.91
N TYR A 10 6.06 -9.58 -3.69
CA TYR A 10 7.14 -8.80 -4.28
C TYR A 10 6.67 -7.58 -5.11
N PRO A 11 5.57 -7.65 -5.88
CA PRO A 11 5.10 -6.50 -6.65
C PRO A 11 4.74 -5.28 -5.78
N ILE A 12 4.07 -5.48 -4.64
CA ILE A 12 3.73 -4.36 -3.73
C ILE A 12 4.98 -3.82 -3.03
N LEU A 13 5.90 -4.71 -2.63
CA LEU A 13 7.19 -4.31 -2.05
C LEU A 13 7.96 -3.40 -3.01
N GLN A 14 8.08 -3.81 -4.27
CA GLN A 14 8.78 -3.03 -5.29
C GLN A 14 8.11 -1.66 -5.52
N LYS A 15 6.78 -1.61 -5.55
CA LYS A 15 6.06 -0.34 -5.74
C LYS A 15 6.19 0.61 -4.56
N VAL A 16 6.12 0.11 -3.32
CA VAL A 16 6.35 0.93 -2.13
C VAL A 16 7.77 1.49 -2.13
N PHE A 17 8.76 0.64 -2.38
CA PHE A 17 10.18 1.05 -2.42
C PHE A 17 10.47 2.10 -3.50
N LEU A 18 9.86 1.95 -4.68
CA LEU A 18 10.01 2.89 -5.79
C LEU A 18 9.02 4.07 -5.73
N GLU A 19 8.31 4.23 -4.61
CA GLU A 19 7.36 5.34 -4.39
C GLU A 19 6.31 5.49 -5.49
N ARG A 20 5.81 4.33 -5.96
CA ARG A 20 4.76 4.25 -6.98
C ARG A 20 3.40 4.22 -6.32
N ILE A 21 2.41 4.81 -7.01
CA ILE A 21 1.01 4.74 -6.62
C ILE A 21 0.53 3.28 -6.64
N LEU A 22 -0.05 2.85 -5.52
CA LEU A 22 -0.65 1.55 -5.32
C LEU A 22 -2.14 1.59 -5.63
N ARG A 23 -2.63 0.67 -6.47
CA ARG A 23 -4.07 0.57 -6.78
C ARG A 23 -4.78 -0.37 -5.82
N LYS A 24 -6.09 -0.17 -5.66
CA LYS A 24 -6.94 -0.95 -4.74
C LYS A 24 -6.81 -2.48 -4.91
N PRO A 25 -6.82 -3.06 -6.14
CA PRO A 25 -6.65 -4.51 -6.29
C PRO A 25 -5.32 -5.06 -5.75
N GLU A 26 -4.25 -4.24 -5.77
CA GLU A 26 -2.93 -4.63 -5.28
C GLU A 26 -2.89 -4.59 -3.75
N ILE A 27 -3.54 -3.58 -3.16
CA ILE A 27 -3.70 -3.44 -1.72
C ILE A 27 -4.55 -4.59 -1.18
N ASP A 28 -5.65 -4.92 -1.85
CA ASP A 28 -6.54 -6.02 -1.45
C ASP A 28 -5.82 -7.37 -1.55
N ALA A 29 -5.07 -7.62 -2.63
CA ALA A 29 -4.27 -8.83 -2.76
C ALA A 29 -3.21 -8.95 -1.65
N PHE A 30 -2.61 -7.84 -1.22
CA PHE A 30 -1.68 -7.83 -0.09
C PHE A 30 -2.39 -8.03 1.25
N ALA A 31 -3.56 -7.43 1.43
CA ALA A 31 -4.38 -7.58 2.63
C ALA A 31 -4.76 -9.05 2.86
N GLU A 32 -5.02 -9.82 1.81
CA GLU A 32 -5.33 -11.26 1.94
C GLU A 32 -4.16 -12.11 2.44
N GLU A 33 -2.92 -11.65 2.28
CA GLU A 33 -1.73 -12.33 2.83
C GLU A 33 -1.46 -11.97 4.31
N LEU A 34 -2.18 -10.98 4.87
CA LEU A 34 -2.04 -10.57 6.26
C LEU A 34 -2.78 -11.50 7.21
N LYS A 35 -2.15 -11.79 8.35
CA LYS A 35 -2.76 -12.54 9.44
C LYS A 35 -3.87 -11.71 10.10
N PRO A 36 -4.86 -12.34 10.76
CA PRO A 36 -5.97 -11.62 11.40
C PRO A 36 -5.52 -10.53 12.38
N HIS A 37 -4.49 -10.79 13.19
CA HIS A 37 -3.95 -9.80 14.13
C HIS A 37 -3.24 -8.61 13.47
N GLN A 38 -2.91 -8.70 12.18
CA GLN A 38 -2.32 -7.63 11.39
C GLN A 38 -3.40 -6.76 10.71
N LYS A 39 -4.66 -7.24 10.63
CA LYS A 39 -5.82 -6.50 10.11
C LYS A 39 -6.51 -5.71 11.22
N ALA A 40 -5.75 -4.90 11.94
CA ALA A 40 -6.27 -4.11 13.05
C ALA A 40 -7.24 -3.03 12.52
N LEU A 41 -8.46 -2.99 13.09
CA LEU A 41 -9.46 -1.97 12.82
C LEU A 41 -9.23 -0.73 13.69
N LEU A 42 -9.40 0.43 13.07
CA LEU A 42 -9.38 1.74 13.70
C LEU A 42 -10.81 2.16 14.10
N PRO A 43 -10.98 3.21 14.93
CA PRO A 43 -12.31 3.68 15.36
C PRO A 43 -13.26 4.10 14.23
N ASP A 44 -12.74 4.38 13.04
CA ASP A 44 -13.48 4.75 11.84
C ASP A 44 -13.81 3.56 10.92
N ASN A 45 -13.62 2.32 11.41
CA ASN A 45 -13.76 1.07 10.66
C ASN A 45 -12.76 0.89 9.50
N SER A 46 -11.75 1.75 9.36
CA SER A 46 -10.63 1.50 8.45
C SER A 46 -9.61 0.55 9.07
N THR A 47 -8.76 -0.09 8.25
CA THR A 47 -7.60 -0.83 8.77
C THR A 47 -6.37 0.06 8.85
N VAL A 48 -5.40 -0.32 9.69
CA VAL A 48 -4.07 0.32 9.70
C VAL A 48 -3.42 0.28 8.31
N LEU A 49 -3.64 -0.79 7.54
CA LEU A 49 -3.18 -0.91 6.17
C LEU A 49 -3.81 0.16 5.26
N ASP A 50 -5.13 0.35 5.32
CA ASP A 50 -5.82 1.35 4.48
C ASP A 50 -5.22 2.75 4.69
N ARG A 51 -5.00 3.12 5.96
CA ARG A 51 -4.43 4.42 6.31
C ARG A 51 -2.99 4.59 5.81
N ALA A 52 -2.15 3.56 6.02
CA ALA A 52 -0.78 3.56 5.53
C ALA A 52 -0.70 3.69 3.99
N MET A 53 -1.60 3.01 3.27
CA MET A 53 -1.61 3.07 1.80
C MET A 53 -2.11 4.41 1.27
N ILE A 54 -3.07 5.06 1.95
CA ILE A 54 -3.51 6.42 1.61
C ILE A 54 -2.35 7.42 1.79
N GLU A 55 -1.66 7.37 2.93
CA GLU A 55 -0.52 8.25 3.22
C GLU A 55 0.62 8.05 2.21
N HIS A 56 0.97 6.80 1.90
CA HIS A 56 1.94 6.46 0.86
C HIS A 56 1.55 7.00 -0.52
N ASN A 57 0.30 6.80 -0.93
CA ASN A 57 -0.18 7.25 -2.23
C ASN A 57 -0.22 8.78 -2.34
N LEU A 58 -0.60 9.47 -1.26
CA LEU A 58 -0.59 10.92 -1.22
C LEU A 58 0.83 11.48 -1.38
N LEU A 59 1.81 10.90 -0.68
CA LEU A 59 3.22 11.25 -0.83
C LEU A 59 3.78 10.91 -2.21
N SER A 60 3.38 9.77 -2.78
CA SER A 60 3.79 9.37 -4.14
C SER A 60 3.19 10.31 -5.19
N ALA A 61 1.94 10.73 -5.03
CA ALA A 61 1.26 11.64 -5.94
C ALA A 61 1.86 13.05 -5.92
N SER A 62 2.29 13.56 -4.76
CA SER A 62 2.90 14.89 -4.66
C SER A 62 4.24 15.02 -5.43
N LYS A 63 4.91 13.89 -5.68
CA LYS A 63 6.12 13.82 -6.51
C LYS A 63 5.84 13.80 -8.00
N LEU A 64 4.60 13.46 -8.39
CA LEU A 64 4.19 13.32 -9.80
C LEU A 64 3.38 14.51 -10.30
N TYR A 65 2.55 15.12 -9.44
CA TYR A 65 1.62 16.15 -9.83
C TYR A 65 1.95 17.48 -9.14
N THR A 66 1.96 18.57 -9.91
CA THR A 66 2.06 19.93 -9.37
C THR A 66 0.75 20.37 -8.71
N ASN A 67 -0.39 19.88 -9.18
CA ASN A 67 -1.71 20.14 -8.62
C ASN A 67 -2.69 19.01 -8.97
N ILE A 68 -3.72 18.83 -8.14
CA ILE A 68 -4.81 17.89 -8.35
C ILE A 68 -6.10 18.45 -7.72
N ARG A 69 -7.26 18.13 -8.29
CA ARG A 69 -8.57 18.53 -7.74
C ARG A 69 -9.22 17.32 -7.06
N LEU A 70 -10.00 17.60 -6.02
CA LEU A 70 -10.86 16.62 -5.32
C LEU A 70 -12.12 16.33 -6.14
#